data_AF-C7A9A5-F1
#
_entry.id   AF-C7A9A5-F1
#
_cell.length_a   1.000
_cell.length_b   1.000
_cell.length_c   1.000
_cell.angle_alpha   90.00
_cell.angle_beta   90.00
_cell.angle_gamma   90.00
#
_symmetry.space_group_name_H-M   'P 1'
#
loop_
_entity.id
_entity.type
_entity.pdbx_description
1 polymer ?
#
loop_
_entity_poly.entity_id
_entity_poly.type
_entity_poly.pdbx_seq_one_letter_code
_entity_poly.pdbx_strand_id
1 'polypeptide(L)'
;SINWARIVAQVVYYFTSAVALGAPQRTVDFTVPTGNFGDIFAGYVAKRMGLPIRNLRIAANVNDILPRTLKTGNYEVREVHATASPSMDIQVSSNFERLLFEASGRDADQVRRL
;
A
#
# COMPACT_ATOMS: atom_id res chain seq x y z
N SER A 1 9.18 -7.61 6.41
CA SER A 1 8.18 -8.10 5.41
C SER A 1 8.53 -7.68 3.97
N ILE A 2 9.81 -7.39 3.68
CA ILE A 2 10.23 -6.71 2.45
C ILE A 2 10.52 -7.64 1.26
N ASN A 3 10.48 -8.96 1.44
CA ASN A 3 10.77 -9.90 0.36
C ASN A 3 9.72 -9.75 -0.76
N TRP A 4 10.19 -9.58 -2.00
CA TRP A 4 9.33 -9.38 -3.18
C TRP A 4 8.32 -10.50 -3.39
N ALA A 5 8.69 -11.76 -3.12
CA ALA A 5 7.80 -12.92 -3.28
C ALA A 5 6.54 -12.80 -2.41
N ARG A 6 6.62 -12.16 -1.23
CA ARG A 6 5.44 -11.89 -0.40
C ARG A 6 4.45 -10.99 -1.12
N ILE A 7 4.92 -9.93 -1.78
CA ILE A 7 4.07 -8.99 -2.52
C ILE A 7 3.48 -9.69 -3.74
N VAL A 8 4.28 -10.43 -4.50
CA VAL A 8 3.81 -11.16 -5.70
C VAL A 8 2.70 -12.14 -5.35
N ALA A 9 2.84 -12.90 -4.27
CA ALA A 9 1.79 -13.82 -3.82
C ALA A 9 0.48 -13.08 -3.48
N GLN A 10 0.58 -11.87 -2.92
CA GLN A 10 -0.57 -11.05 -2.57
C GLN A 10 -1.32 -10.49 -3.79
N VAL A 11 -0.65 -10.29 -4.94
CA VAL A 11 -1.29 -9.81 -6.18
C VAL A 11 -2.44 -10.73 -6.61
N VAL A 12 -2.30 -12.03 -6.38
CA VAL A 12 -3.26 -13.07 -6.80
C VAL A 12 -4.67 -12.76 -6.28
N TYR A 13 -4.83 -12.39 -5.01
CA TYR A 13 -6.18 -12.19 -4.46
C TYR A 13 -6.85 -10.90 -4.91
N TYR A 14 -6.10 -9.90 -5.39
CA TYR A 14 -6.70 -8.73 -6.06
C TYR A 14 -7.35 -9.15 -7.38
N PHE A 15 -6.68 -9.99 -8.17
CA PHE A 15 -7.26 -10.52 -9.40
C PHE A 15 -8.43 -11.45 -9.13
N THR A 16 -8.30 -12.42 -8.23
CA THR A 16 -9.38 -13.40 -8.00
C THR A 16 -10.64 -12.73 -7.43
N SER A 17 -10.50 -11.80 -6.48
CA SER A 17 -11.63 -11.05 -5.95
C SER A 17 -12.26 -10.13 -7.00
N ALA A 18 -11.47 -9.43 -7.81
CA ALA A 18 -11.99 -8.56 -8.86
C ALA A 18 -12.71 -9.36 -9.96
N VAL A 19 -12.19 -10.51 -10.38
CA VAL A 19 -12.83 -11.40 -11.37
C VAL A 19 -14.12 -12.00 -10.82
N ALA A 20 -14.14 -12.43 -9.55
CA ALA A 20 -15.37 -12.88 -8.89
C ALA A 20 -16.42 -11.76 -8.85
N LEU A 21 -15.96 -10.51 -8.82
CA LEU A 21 -16.76 -9.32 -8.94
C LEU A 21 -16.90 -8.86 -10.40
N GLY A 22 -16.65 -9.64 -11.45
CA GLY A 22 -16.97 -9.23 -12.84
C GLY A 22 -15.99 -8.22 -13.47
N ALA A 23 -14.74 -8.16 -13.01
CA ALA A 23 -13.66 -7.67 -13.85
C ALA A 23 -13.45 -8.60 -15.07
N PRO A 24 -13.06 -8.07 -16.24
CA PRO A 24 -12.69 -6.68 -16.49
C PRO A 24 -13.86 -5.74 -16.84
N GLN A 25 -15.11 -6.22 -16.91
CA GLN A 25 -16.26 -5.43 -17.37
C GLN A 25 -16.67 -4.32 -16.40
N ARG A 26 -16.29 -4.41 -15.11
CA ARG A 26 -16.48 -3.34 -14.13
C ARG A 26 -15.22 -3.07 -13.32
N THR A 27 -15.13 -1.84 -12.82
CA THR A 27 -14.06 -1.44 -11.89
C THR A 27 -14.35 -1.90 -10.47
N VAL A 28 -13.30 -2.18 -9.69
CA VAL A 28 -13.38 -2.54 -8.27
C VAL A 28 -12.58 -1.56 -7.42
N ASP A 29 -13.06 -1.26 -6.20
CA ASP A 29 -12.33 -0.50 -5.20
C ASP A 29 -11.87 -1.43 -4.08
N PHE A 30 -10.66 -1.21 -3.56
CA PHE A 30 -10.13 -1.95 -2.42
C PHE A 30 -9.80 -0.99 -1.28
N THR A 31 -10.18 -1.38 -0.06
CA THR A 31 -9.75 -0.72 1.17
C THR A 31 -8.95 -1.72 1.98
N VAL A 32 -7.72 -1.33 2.34
CA VAL A 32 -6.74 -2.26 2.91
C VAL A 32 -6.33 -1.77 4.30
N PRO A 33 -6.58 -2.54 5.38
CA PRO A 33 -5.99 -2.28 6.68
C PRO A 33 -4.47 -2.43 6.57
N THR A 34 -3.76 -1.31 6.66
CA THR A 34 -2.37 -1.21 6.23
C THR A 34 -1.47 -0.82 7.41
N GLY A 35 -0.47 -1.67 7.69
CA GLY A 35 0.71 -1.30 8.47
C GLY A 35 1.93 -1.10 7.58
N ASN A 36 2.56 -2.21 7.18
CA ASN A 36 3.82 -2.23 6.43
C ASN A 36 3.74 -1.93 4.92
N PHE A 37 2.58 -1.50 4.39
CA PHE A 37 2.33 -1.20 2.96
C PHE A 37 2.37 -2.35 1.95
N GLY A 38 2.85 -3.54 2.31
CA GLY A 38 3.05 -4.64 1.34
C GLY A 38 1.77 -5.09 0.63
N ASP A 39 0.68 -5.24 1.38
CA ASP A 39 -0.62 -5.66 0.82
C ASP A 39 -1.17 -4.65 -0.19
N ILE A 40 -1.32 -3.38 0.21
CA ILE A 40 -1.86 -2.36 -0.69
C ILE A 40 -0.91 -2.09 -1.87
N PHE A 41 0.39 -2.28 -1.70
CA PHE A 41 1.34 -2.24 -2.82
C PHE A 41 1.12 -3.39 -3.81
N ALA A 42 0.74 -4.59 -3.35
CA ALA A 42 0.33 -5.66 -4.25
C ALA A 42 -0.93 -5.28 -5.06
N GLY A 43 -1.87 -4.55 -4.44
CA GLY A 43 -3.02 -3.96 -5.15
C GLY A 43 -2.58 -2.92 -6.19
N TYR A 44 -1.57 -2.11 -5.89
CA TYR A 44 -0.96 -1.19 -6.85
C TYR A 44 -0.32 -1.95 -8.02
N VAL A 45 0.41 -3.03 -7.75
CA VAL A 45 0.99 -3.91 -8.79
C VAL A 45 -0.11 -4.50 -9.67
N ALA A 46 -1.20 -5.02 -9.09
CA ALA A 46 -2.34 -5.54 -9.84
C ALA A 46 -2.97 -4.47 -10.76
N LYS A 47 -3.13 -3.24 -10.26
CA LYS A 47 -3.60 -2.09 -11.04
C LYS A 47 -2.65 -1.77 -12.20
N ARG A 48 -1.33 -1.77 -11.97
CA ARG A 48 -0.30 -1.54 -13.00
C ARG A 48 -0.25 -2.67 -14.05
N MET A 49 -0.67 -3.88 -13.69
CA MET A 49 -0.81 -5.01 -14.63
C MET A 49 -2.08 -4.94 -15.51
N GLY A 50 -2.97 -3.97 -15.26
CA GLY A 50 -4.18 -3.76 -16.08
C GLY A 50 -5.49 -4.20 -15.43
N LEU A 51 -5.48 -4.65 -14.17
CA LEU A 51 -6.73 -4.93 -13.45
C LEU A 51 -7.49 -3.61 -13.22
N PRO A 52 -8.81 -3.52 -13.53
CA PRO A 52 -9.55 -2.27 -13.45
C PRO A 52 -9.87 -1.89 -12.00
N ILE A 53 -8.85 -1.39 -11.29
CA ILE A 53 -8.99 -0.87 -9.92
C ILE A 53 -9.17 0.64 -9.99
N ARG A 54 -10.31 1.13 -9.51
CA ARG A 54 -10.57 2.58 -9.44
C ARG A 54 -9.85 3.18 -8.23
N ASN A 55 -10.19 2.77 -7.01
CA ASN A 55 -9.56 3.27 -5.78
C ASN A 55 -8.78 2.18 -5.00
N LEU A 56 -7.59 2.53 -4.52
CA LEU A 56 -6.86 1.82 -3.46
C LEU A 56 -6.83 2.72 -2.23
N ARG A 57 -7.49 2.31 -1.15
CA ARG A 57 -7.63 3.11 0.08
C ARG A 57 -6.84 2.50 1.22
N ILE A 58 -6.00 3.32 1.85
CA ILE A 58 -5.28 2.96 3.07
C ILE A 58 -6.22 3.17 4.25
N ALA A 59 -6.43 2.12 5.04
CA ALA A 59 -7.02 2.23 6.37
C ALA A 59 -5.92 1.99 7.42
N ALA A 60 -5.69 2.97 8.30
CA ALA A 60 -4.75 2.85 9.41
C ALA A 60 -5.50 3.00 10.74
N ASN A 61 -4.89 2.52 11.83
CA ASN A 61 -5.36 2.83 13.18
C ASN A 61 -4.76 4.18 13.64
N VAL A 62 -4.69 4.45 14.94
CA VAL A 62 -4.12 5.69 15.49
C VAL A 62 -2.64 5.90 15.12
N ASN A 63 -1.92 4.85 14.73
CA ASN A 63 -0.57 4.91 14.15
C ASN A 63 -0.65 5.27 12.66
N ASP A 64 -0.99 6.52 12.40
CA ASP A 64 -1.52 7.03 11.13
C ASP A 64 -0.49 7.67 10.19
N ILE A 65 0.78 7.23 10.24
CA ILE A 65 1.85 7.85 9.43
C ILE A 65 1.53 7.89 7.94
N LEU A 66 0.92 6.82 7.40
CA LEU A 66 0.56 6.76 5.98
C LEU A 66 -0.56 7.74 5.60
N PRO A 67 -1.73 7.77 6.29
CA PRO A 67 -2.73 8.82 6.07
C PRO A 67 -2.18 10.24 6.18
N ARG A 68 -1.35 10.53 7.21
CA ARG A 68 -0.74 11.86 7.37
C ARG A 68 0.16 12.20 6.18
N THR A 69 1.03 11.27 5.80
CA THR A 69 1.93 11.44 4.65
C THR A 69 1.16 11.72 3.37
N LEU A 70 0.09 10.96 3.09
CA LEU A 70 -0.73 11.20 1.89
C LEU A 70 -1.47 12.54 1.91
N LYS A 71 -1.79 13.06 3.10
CA LYS A 71 -2.48 14.34 3.25
C LYS A 71 -1.54 15.55 3.16
N THR A 72 -0.33 15.44 3.72
CA THR A 72 0.57 16.59 3.91
C THR A 72 1.87 16.51 3.11
N GLY A 73 2.23 15.33 2.61
CA GLY A 73 3.55 15.05 2.05
C GLY A 73 4.64 14.75 3.10
N ASN A 74 4.37 14.96 4.39
CA ASN A 74 5.36 14.83 5.44
C ASN A 74 5.33 13.42 6.05
N TYR A 75 6.37 12.63 5.79
CA TYR A 75 6.57 11.32 6.39
C TYR A 75 7.27 11.46 7.75
N GLU A 76 6.47 11.69 8.80
CA GLU A 76 6.96 11.98 10.15
C GLU A 76 6.60 10.84 11.12
N VAL A 77 7.64 10.26 11.73
CA VAL A 77 7.53 9.24 12.80
C VAL A 77 7.05 9.90 14.10
N ARG A 78 6.08 9.28 14.76
CA ARG A 78 5.58 9.64 16.10
C ARG A 78 5.65 8.44 17.05
N GLU A 79 5.19 8.63 18.28
CA GLU A 79 5.06 7.54 19.25
C GLU A 79 4.13 6.44 18.72
N VAL A 80 4.47 5.18 18.99
CA VAL A 80 3.60 4.04 18.68
C VAL A 80 2.64 3.84 19.84
N HIS A 81 1.35 3.83 19.55
CA HIS A 81 0.33 3.49 20.54
C HIS A 81 -0.17 2.07 20.30
N ALA A 82 -0.19 1.26 21.36
CA ALA A 82 -0.77 -0.08 21.30
C ALA A 82 -2.27 0.01 21.04
N THR A 83 -2.78 -0.79 20.10
CA THR A 83 -4.20 -0.82 19.73
C THR A 83 -4.77 -2.24 19.73
N ALA A 84 -6.09 -2.34 19.51
CA ALA A 84 -6.77 -3.61 19.24
C ALA A 84 -6.38 -4.23 17.87
N SER A 85 -5.58 -3.53 17.05
CA SER A 85 -5.08 -3.96 15.75
C SER A 85 -3.54 -3.98 15.73
N PRO A 86 -2.89 -4.80 16.56
CA PRO A 86 -1.46 -4.70 16.86
C PRO A 86 -0.55 -4.89 15.64
N SER A 87 -1.00 -5.66 14.64
CA SER A 87 -0.27 -5.84 13.37
C SER A 87 -0.13 -4.55 12.54
N MET A 88 -0.90 -3.51 12.88
CA MET A 88 -0.89 -2.20 12.23
C MET A 88 -0.24 -1.11 13.11
N ASP A 89 0.24 -1.44 14.31
CA ASP A 89 0.91 -0.50 15.22
C ASP A 89 2.34 -0.21 14.73
N ILE A 90 2.43 0.48 13.60
CA ILE A 90 3.64 0.69 12.81
C ILE A 90 3.81 2.17 12.50
N GLN A 91 4.98 2.71 12.81
CA GLN A 91 5.38 4.08 12.47
C GLN A 91 6.43 4.14 11.34
N VAL A 92 6.95 2.99 10.88
CA VAL A 92 7.83 2.93 9.71
C VAL A 92 7.35 1.83 8.78
N SER A 93 6.76 2.24 7.65
CA SER A 93 6.14 1.34 6.69
C SER A 93 7.16 0.85 5.65
N SER A 94 7.76 -0.31 5.91
CA SER A 94 8.91 -0.82 5.14
C SER A 94 8.70 -1.02 3.64
N ASN A 95 7.47 -1.12 3.13
CA ASN A 95 7.21 -1.23 1.68
C ASN A 95 6.77 0.11 1.04
N PHE A 96 6.63 1.18 1.83
CA PHE A 96 6.23 2.48 1.30
C PHE A 96 7.28 3.08 0.35
N GLU A 97 8.56 2.79 0.60
CA GLU A 97 9.67 3.13 -0.29
C GLU A 97 9.44 2.67 -1.74
N ARG A 98 8.81 1.50 -1.95
CA ARG A 98 8.51 1.00 -3.30
C ARG A 98 7.53 1.90 -4.04
N LEU A 99 6.55 2.48 -3.32
CA LEU A 99 5.64 3.45 -3.92
C LEU A 99 6.36 4.77 -4.19
N LEU A 100 7.23 5.23 -3.29
CA LEU A 100 8.04 6.43 -3.54
C LEU A 100 8.91 6.27 -4.79
N PHE A 101 9.51 5.09 -4.99
CA PHE A 101 10.26 4.78 -6.19
C PHE A 101 9.38 4.86 -7.45
N GLU A 102 8.20 4.25 -7.46
CA GLU A 102 7.28 4.36 -8.61
C GLU A 102 6.78 5.80 -8.84
N ALA A 103 6.51 6.56 -7.77
CA ALA A 103 6.04 7.94 -7.83
C ALA A 103 7.12 8.94 -8.30
N SER A 104 8.39 8.67 -7.99
CA SER A 104 9.55 9.44 -8.47
C SER A 104 9.91 9.18 -9.93
N GLY A 105 9.10 8.43 -10.68
CA GLY A 105 9.46 8.00 -12.03
C GLY A 105 10.64 7.02 -12.04
N ARG A 106 10.83 6.26 -10.96
CA ARG A 106 11.93 5.32 -10.75
C ARG A 106 13.32 5.99 -10.64
N ASP A 107 13.35 7.22 -10.13
CA ASP A 107 14.60 7.91 -9.78
C ASP A 107 15.12 7.42 -8.41
N ALA A 108 16.09 6.52 -8.45
CA ALA A 108 16.70 5.96 -7.24
C ALA A 108 17.50 7.01 -6.44
N ASP A 109 18.07 8.03 -7.09
CA ASP A 109 18.81 9.09 -6.41
C ASP A 109 17.88 10.02 -5.65
N GLN A 110 16.70 10.31 -6.20
CA GLN A 110 15.67 11.05 -5.49
C GLN A 110 15.22 10.30 -4.24
N VAL A 111 14.92 9.00 -4.34
CA VAL A 111 14.48 8.19 -3.19
C VAL A 111 15.56 8.13 -2.10
N ARG A 112 16.84 8.01 -2.46
CA ARG A 112 17.96 8.02 -1.50
C ARG A 112 18.12 9.35 -0.74
N ARG A 113 17.60 10.45 -1.28
CA ARG A 113 17.70 11.81 -0.68
C ARG A 113 16.52 12.16 0.23
N LEU A 114 15.45 11.35 0.22
CA LEU A 114 14.29 11.51 1.11
C LEU A 114 14.60 11.01 2.52
#